data_AF-A0A3N5HDF1-F1
#
_entry.id   AF-A0A3N5HDF1-F1
#
_cell.length_a   1.000
_cell.length_b   1.000
_cell.length_c   1.000
_cell.angle_alpha   90.00
_cell.angle_beta   90.00
_cell.angle_gamma   90.00
#
_symmetry.space_group_name_H-M   'P 1'
#
loop_
_entity.id
_entity.type
_entity.pdbx_description
1 polymer ?
#
loop_
_entity_poly.entity_id
_entity_poly.type
_entity_poly.pdbx_seq_one_letter_code
_entity_poly.pdbx_strand_id
1 'polypeptide(L)'
;MTDCDRFLETLASDRLDEAARDHARGCAVCGPLLPEQPPAVAGTPAPSLEAVRSRALEALRTTPLRPWTRDAARIALLQTAVALVVTVLLGTRNWSSPMAHHMALAVVGAVLLVVVILGSVVALAPGRRSPRAMLALIPVVPLLLVLSGNGVHTATTMRSALPCAVTVVLTAVLPLAVGLALLRGMALDAARTAALALSAAATGLFALHWKCPDGSASHLMAYHALPWLALALLAIPLRRALPTESHVP
;
A
#
# COMPACT_ATOMS: atom_id res chain seq x y z
N MET A 1 24.63 29.34 -40.25
CA MET A 1 24.42 29.11 -38.81
C MET A 1 25.74 29.38 -38.14
N THR A 2 25.81 30.42 -37.30
CA THR A 2 27.04 30.81 -36.62
C THR A 2 27.32 29.86 -35.45
N ASP A 3 28.57 29.80 -34.98
CA ASP A 3 28.91 28.96 -33.82
C ASP A 3 28.20 29.45 -32.53
N CYS A 4 27.84 30.74 -32.46
CA CYS A 4 27.00 31.29 -31.40
C CYS A 4 25.56 30.78 -31.47
N ASP A 5 24.98 30.67 -32.68
CA ASP A 5 23.62 30.11 -32.85
C ASP A 5 23.59 28.65 -32.39
N ARG A 6 24.62 27.87 -32.78
CA ARG A 6 24.78 26.48 -32.35
C ARG A 6 24.91 26.40 -30.83
N PHE A 7 25.71 27.26 -30.20
CA PHE A 7 25.86 27.31 -28.74
C PHE A 7 24.52 27.55 -28.02
N LEU A 8 23.70 28.48 -28.51
CA LEU A 8 22.40 28.80 -27.91
C LEU A 8 21.40 27.65 -28.03
N GLU A 9 21.40 26.93 -29.15
CA GLU A 9 20.60 25.71 -29.32
C GLU A 9 21.04 24.61 -28.34
N THR A 10 22.35 24.42 -28.15
CA THR A 10 22.88 23.41 -27.22
C THR A 10 22.62 23.80 -25.76
N LEU A 11 22.61 25.09 -25.44
CA LEU A 11 22.30 25.60 -24.09
C LEU A 11 20.88 25.24 -23.66
N ALA A 12 19.92 25.20 -24.58
CA ALA A 12 18.55 24.76 -24.32
C ALA A 12 18.40 23.25 -24.08
N SER A 13 19.43 22.45 -24.36
CA SER A 13 19.37 20.98 -24.37
C SER A 13 19.90 20.29 -23.10
N ASP A 14 20.19 21.05 -22.03
CA ASP A 14 20.78 20.60 -20.75
C ASP A 14 22.14 19.87 -20.86
N ARG A 15 22.71 19.74 -22.05
CA ARG A 15 23.99 19.07 -22.30
C ARG A 15 24.87 19.87 -23.24
N LEU A 16 25.73 20.72 -22.68
CA LEU A 16 26.81 21.35 -23.42
C LEU A 16 27.90 20.33 -23.73
N ASP A 17 28.22 20.13 -25.00
CA ASP A 17 29.39 19.36 -25.44
C ASP A 17 30.69 20.17 -25.25
N GLU A 18 31.86 19.53 -25.40
CA GLU A 18 33.15 20.21 -25.17
C GLU A 18 33.40 21.30 -26.23
N ALA A 19 32.93 21.10 -27.47
CA ALA A 19 33.08 22.08 -28.54
C ALA A 19 32.33 23.40 -28.25
N ALA A 20 31.11 23.32 -27.70
CA ALA A 20 30.34 24.48 -27.27
C ALA A 20 31.02 25.21 -26.10
N ARG A 21 31.65 24.48 -25.17
CA ARG A 21 32.42 25.09 -24.06
C ARG A 21 33.66 25.79 -24.56
N ASP A 22 34.41 25.18 -25.47
CA ASP A 22 35.61 25.79 -26.06
C ASP A 22 35.27 27.07 -26.83
N HIS A 23 34.18 27.07 -27.60
CA HIS A 23 33.68 28.28 -28.24
C HIS A 23 33.36 29.38 -27.22
N ALA A 24 32.59 29.05 -26.17
CA ALA A 24 32.19 30.04 -25.17
C ALA A 24 33.37 30.61 -24.37
N ARG A 25 34.42 29.83 -24.11
CA ARG A 25 35.67 30.32 -23.48
C ARG A 25 36.36 31.40 -24.32
N GLY A 26 36.26 31.33 -25.64
CA GLY A 26 36.87 32.29 -26.58
C GLY A 26 35.94 33.41 -27.07
N CYS A 27 34.65 33.35 -26.77
CA CYS A 27 33.64 34.24 -27.32
C CYS A 27 33.15 35.25 -26.26
N ALA A 28 33.31 36.54 -26.54
CA ALA A 28 32.88 37.62 -25.64
C ALA A 28 31.36 37.65 -25.39
N VAL A 29 30.56 37.07 -26.30
CA VAL A 29 29.09 37.04 -26.19
C VAL A 29 28.61 35.79 -25.44
N CYS A 30 29.17 34.61 -25.75
CA CYS A 30 28.73 33.34 -25.17
C CYS A 30 29.41 33.01 -23.84
N GLY A 31 30.60 33.55 -23.57
CA GLY A 31 31.36 33.31 -22.34
C GLY A 31 30.60 33.63 -21.04
N PRO A 32 29.91 34.78 -20.93
CA PRO A 32 29.10 35.10 -19.74
C PRO A 32 27.89 34.18 -19.51
N LEU A 33 27.50 33.39 -20.51
CA LEU A 33 26.35 32.48 -20.44
C LEU A 33 26.74 31.06 -20.00
N LEU A 34 28.04 30.76 -19.86
CA LEU A 34 28.49 29.50 -19.27
C LEU A 34 28.05 29.47 -17.81
N PRO A 35 27.31 28.44 -17.36
CA PRO A 35 27.02 28.28 -15.95
C PRO A 35 28.36 28.20 -15.20
N GLU A 36 28.54 29.07 -14.20
CA GLU A 36 29.72 29.04 -13.34
C GLU A 36 29.88 27.60 -12.84
N GLN A 37 30.99 26.98 -13.25
CA GLN A 37 31.31 25.64 -12.84
C GLN A 37 31.43 25.70 -11.32
N PRO A 38 30.55 25.01 -10.56
CA PRO A 38 30.64 25.00 -9.12
C PRO A 38 32.09 24.63 -8.79
N PRO A 39 32.75 25.34 -7.86
CA PRO A 39 34.14 25.05 -7.51
C PRO A 39 34.23 23.55 -7.32
N ALA A 40 35.17 22.91 -8.01
CA ALA A 40 35.36 21.47 -7.96
C ALA A 40 35.59 21.11 -6.49
N VAL A 41 34.51 20.77 -5.79
CA VAL A 41 34.56 20.18 -4.47
C VAL A 41 35.31 18.89 -4.72
N ALA A 42 36.57 18.85 -4.29
CA ALA A 42 37.42 17.68 -4.39
C ALA A 42 36.55 16.48 -4.00
N GLY A 43 36.21 15.67 -5.01
CA GLY A 43 35.16 14.67 -4.87
C GLY A 43 35.53 13.81 -3.68
N THR A 44 34.75 13.90 -2.61
CA THR A 44 34.95 13.04 -1.46
C THR A 44 34.88 11.63 -2.03
N PRO A 45 35.96 10.82 -1.95
CA PRO A 45 35.97 9.52 -2.61
C PRO A 45 34.74 8.77 -2.12
N ALA A 46 33.95 8.27 -3.08
CA ALA A 46 32.72 7.56 -2.77
C ALA A 46 33.04 6.53 -1.68
N PRO A 47 32.32 6.53 -0.55
CA PRO A 47 32.67 5.69 0.57
C PRO A 47 32.70 4.24 0.10
N SER A 48 33.77 3.51 0.45
CA SER A 48 33.90 2.12 0.05
C SER A 48 32.69 1.32 0.53
N LEU A 49 32.22 0.38 -0.28
CA LEU A 49 31.06 -0.46 0.08
C LEU A 49 31.25 -1.14 1.44
N GLU A 50 32.50 -1.48 1.79
CA GLU A 50 32.84 -2.07 3.08
C GLU A 50 32.72 -1.05 4.24
N ALA A 51 33.07 0.22 4.04
CA ALA A 51 32.85 1.28 5.03
C ALA A 51 31.37 1.61 5.23
N VAL A 52 30.57 1.55 4.16
CA VAL A 52 29.11 1.70 4.25
C VAL A 52 28.50 0.50 4.98
N ARG A 53 28.94 -0.72 4.65
CA ARG A 53 28.50 -1.97 5.30
C ARG A 53 28.84 -1.99 6.78
N SER A 54 30.07 -1.65 7.16
CA SER A 54 30.49 -1.65 8.56
C SER A 54 29.72 -0.63 9.40
N ARG A 55 29.50 0.59 8.88
CA ARG A 55 28.63 1.59 9.51
C ARG A 55 27.19 1.13 9.63
N ALA A 56 26.64 0.48 8.60
CA ALA A 56 25.28 -0.06 8.65
C ALA A 56 25.14 -1.18 9.68
N LEU A 57 26.11 -2.08 9.79
CA LEU A 57 26.15 -3.13 10.81
C LEU A 57 26.30 -2.55 12.23
N GLU A 58 27.10 -1.50 12.40
CA GLU A 58 27.27 -0.83 13.69
C GLU A 58 26.02 -0.05 14.10
N ALA A 59 25.37 0.62 13.15
CA ALA A 59 24.06 1.22 13.36
C ALA A 59 23.01 0.16 13.73
N LEU A 60 23.00 -1.01 13.08
CA LEU A 60 22.10 -2.12 13.42
C LEU A 60 22.35 -2.68 14.83
N ARG A 61 23.60 -2.69 15.31
CA ARG A 61 23.95 -3.16 16.66
C ARG A 61 23.53 -2.18 17.75
N THR A 62 23.62 -0.89 17.46
CA THR A 62 23.37 0.19 18.43
C THR A 62 21.96 0.75 18.39
N THR A 63 21.21 0.50 17.30
CA THR A 63 19.82 0.94 17.17
C THR A 63 18.90 -0.01 17.93
N PRO A 64 18.15 0.48 18.93
CA PRO A 64 17.19 -0.36 19.64
C PRO A 64 16.13 -0.90 18.66
N LEU A 65 15.98 -2.22 18.62
CA LEU A 65 14.95 -2.86 17.80
C LEU A 65 13.58 -2.39 18.27
N ARG A 66 12.87 -1.63 17.42
CA ARG A 66 11.49 -1.27 17.68
C ARG A 66 10.66 -2.56 17.77
N PRO A 67 9.85 -2.76 18.82
CA PRO A 67 9.08 -4.00 18.99
C PRO A 67 7.92 -4.05 18.00
N TRP A 68 8.19 -4.53 16.78
CA TRP A 68 7.23 -4.66 15.68
C TRP A 68 5.97 -5.44 16.06
N THR A 69 6.07 -6.37 17.01
CA THR A 69 4.93 -7.14 17.55
C THR A 69 3.90 -6.26 18.24
N ARG A 70 4.33 -5.21 18.95
CA ARG A 70 3.41 -4.25 19.60
C ARG A 70 2.67 -3.44 18.57
N ASP A 71 3.36 -3.00 17.52
CA ASP A 71 2.76 -2.23 16.44
C ASP A 71 1.80 -3.09 15.60
N ALA A 72 2.15 -4.35 15.32
CA ALA A 72 1.26 -5.32 14.70
C ALA A 72 0.01 -5.59 15.56
N ALA A 73 0.18 -5.78 16.87
CA ALA A 73 -0.93 -6.00 17.79
C ALA A 73 -1.87 -4.79 17.86
N ARG A 74 -1.33 -3.56 17.89
CA ARG A 74 -2.12 -2.31 17.87
C ARG A 74 -2.96 -2.21 16.61
N ILE A 75 -2.38 -2.50 15.45
CA ILE A 75 -3.11 -2.46 14.18
C ILE A 75 -4.16 -3.56 14.10
N ALA A 76 -3.83 -4.78 14.50
CA ALA A 76 -4.79 -5.89 14.51
C ALA A 76 -5.96 -5.59 15.45
N LEU A 77 -5.69 -5.02 16.62
CA LEU A 77 -6.70 -4.57 17.58
C LEU A 77 -7.57 -3.46 16.98
N LEU A 78 -6.96 -2.45 16.36
CA LEU A 78 -7.69 -1.37 15.69
C LEU A 78 -8.60 -1.90 14.59
N GLN A 79 -8.09 -2.74 13.69
CA GLN A 79 -8.88 -3.33 12.61
C GLN A 79 -10.02 -4.19 13.14
N THR A 80 -9.76 -5.00 14.17
CA THR A 80 -10.79 -5.84 14.81
C THR A 80 -11.85 -4.97 15.48
N ALA A 81 -11.45 -3.93 16.21
CA ALA A 81 -12.36 -3.00 16.85
C ALA A 81 -13.24 -2.27 15.83
N VAL A 82 -12.66 -1.77 14.74
CA VAL A 82 -13.41 -1.14 13.64
C VAL A 82 -14.39 -2.14 13.02
N ALA A 83 -13.95 -3.35 12.71
CA ALA A 83 -14.81 -4.39 12.14
C ALA A 83 -16.01 -4.69 13.06
N LEU A 84 -15.78 -4.88 14.36
CA LEU A 84 -16.83 -5.16 15.33
C LEU A 84 -17.78 -3.97 15.51
N VAL A 85 -17.26 -2.76 15.69
CA VAL A 85 -18.07 -1.54 15.83
C VAL A 85 -18.96 -1.33 14.62
N VAL A 86 -18.41 -1.44 13.40
CA VAL A 86 -19.19 -1.27 12.18
C VAL A 86 -20.23 -2.38 12.03
N THR A 87 -19.88 -3.62 12.37
CA THR A 87 -20.84 -4.75 12.36
C THR A 87 -22.03 -4.46 13.29
N VAL A 88 -21.76 -3.95 14.51
CA VAL A 88 -22.80 -3.57 15.47
C VAL A 88 -23.65 -2.41 14.93
N LEU A 89 -23.03 -1.36 14.39
CA LEU A 89 -23.72 -0.19 13.86
C LEU A 89 -24.61 -0.51 12.64
N LEU A 90 -24.15 -1.40 11.77
CA LEU A 90 -24.94 -1.87 10.63
C LEU A 90 -26.11 -2.77 11.08
N GLY A 91 -26.01 -3.39 12.25
CA GLY A 91 -27.03 -4.26 12.84
C GLY A 91 -27.15 -5.64 12.17
N THR A 92 -27.77 -6.60 12.86
CA THR A 92 -27.71 -8.04 12.53
C THR A 92 -28.85 -8.54 11.63
N ARG A 93 -29.24 -7.80 10.59
CA ARG A 93 -30.44 -8.13 9.78
C ARG A 93 -30.43 -9.53 9.13
N ASN A 94 -29.27 -10.16 8.89
CA ASN A 94 -29.19 -11.50 8.31
C ASN A 94 -29.22 -12.65 9.33
N TRP A 95 -29.43 -12.38 10.62
CA TRP A 95 -29.55 -13.45 11.64
C TRP A 95 -30.83 -14.28 11.54
N SER A 96 -31.77 -13.92 10.65
CA SER A 96 -33.00 -14.68 10.40
C SER A 96 -32.84 -15.82 9.37
N SER A 97 -31.61 -16.15 8.97
CA SER A 97 -31.33 -17.21 8.00
C SER A 97 -31.50 -18.62 8.59
N PRO A 98 -31.77 -19.67 7.80
CA PRO A 98 -31.78 -21.05 8.30
C PRO A 98 -30.42 -21.46 8.90
N MET A 99 -30.43 -22.32 9.93
CA MET A 99 -29.26 -22.68 10.74
C MET A 99 -28.07 -23.25 9.94
N ALA A 100 -28.29 -23.93 8.81
CA ALA A 100 -27.23 -24.42 7.92
C ALA A 100 -26.38 -23.29 7.31
N HIS A 101 -26.99 -22.12 7.07
CA HIS A 101 -26.29 -20.93 6.58
C HIS A 101 -25.44 -20.26 7.67
N HIS A 102 -25.73 -20.50 8.96
CA HIS A 102 -24.99 -19.91 10.06
C HIS A 102 -23.57 -20.47 10.15
N MET A 103 -23.38 -21.76 9.84
CA MET A 103 -22.05 -22.38 9.81
C MET A 103 -21.19 -21.80 8.68
N ALA A 104 -21.73 -21.69 7.47
CA ALA A 104 -21.02 -21.07 6.34
C ALA A 104 -20.67 -19.60 6.64
N LEU A 105 -21.63 -18.85 7.18
CA LEU A 105 -21.42 -17.45 7.60
C LEU A 105 -20.33 -17.34 8.67
N ALA A 106 -20.34 -18.21 9.69
CA ALA A 106 -19.34 -18.23 10.76
C ALA A 106 -17.95 -18.58 10.25
N VAL A 107 -17.83 -19.57 9.36
CA VAL A 107 -16.54 -19.96 8.76
C VAL A 107 -15.95 -18.81 7.95
N VAL A 108 -16.74 -18.16 7.10
CA VAL A 108 -16.25 -17.02 6.30
C VAL A 108 -15.92 -15.83 7.18
N GLY A 109 -16.74 -15.54 8.20
CA GLY A 109 -16.43 -14.53 9.21
C GLY A 109 -15.11 -14.80 9.93
N ALA A 110 -14.86 -16.05 10.33
CA ALA A 110 -13.61 -16.46 10.96
C ALA A 110 -12.41 -16.30 10.00
N VAL A 111 -12.55 -16.69 8.74
CA VAL A 111 -11.52 -16.50 7.72
C VAL A 111 -11.20 -15.01 7.54
N LEU A 112 -12.21 -14.15 7.39
CA LEU A 112 -12.02 -12.71 7.25
C LEU A 112 -11.33 -12.10 8.48
N LEU A 113 -11.68 -12.55 9.69
CA LEU A 113 -11.00 -12.14 10.92
C LEU A 113 -9.53 -12.59 10.94
N VAL A 114 -9.24 -13.81 10.47
CA VAL A 114 -7.86 -14.29 10.30
C VAL A 114 -7.11 -13.42 9.28
N VAL A 115 -7.74 -13.01 8.18
CA VAL A 115 -7.13 -12.10 7.19
C VAL A 115 -6.77 -10.75 7.85
N VAL A 116 -7.68 -10.19 8.64
CA VAL A 116 -7.49 -8.93 9.39
C VAL A 116 -6.30 -9.02 10.35
N ILE A 117 -6.18 -10.13 11.09
CA ILE A 117 -5.11 -10.28 12.09
C ILE A 117 -3.78 -10.61 11.41
N LEU A 118 -3.79 -11.63 10.54
CA LEU A 118 -2.57 -12.16 9.91
C LEU A 118 -1.94 -11.12 8.97
N GLY A 119 -2.75 -10.34 8.25
CA GLY A 119 -2.22 -9.32 7.36
C GLY A 119 -1.47 -8.21 8.08
N SER A 120 -1.98 -7.79 9.23
CA SER A 120 -1.31 -6.85 10.13
C SER A 120 0.05 -7.38 10.61
N VAL A 121 0.09 -8.65 11.01
CA VAL A 121 1.31 -9.33 11.48
C VAL A 121 2.32 -9.49 10.36
N VAL A 122 1.89 -9.98 9.19
CA VAL A 122 2.75 -10.26 8.04
C VAL A 122 3.29 -8.98 7.41
N ALA A 123 2.51 -7.90 7.37
CA ALA A 123 2.95 -6.62 6.83
C ALA A 123 4.04 -5.96 7.69
N LEU A 124 4.04 -6.17 9.01
CA LEU A 124 4.97 -5.55 9.96
C LEU A 124 6.08 -6.49 10.44
N ALA A 125 6.04 -7.77 10.09
CA ALA A 125 7.06 -8.73 10.49
C ALA A 125 8.43 -8.44 9.83
N PRO A 126 9.53 -8.41 10.59
CA PRO A 126 10.87 -8.22 10.05
C PRO A 126 11.38 -9.46 9.29
N GLY A 127 12.33 -9.26 8.37
CA GLY A 127 13.28 -10.26 7.82
C GLY A 127 12.76 -11.66 7.46
N ARG A 128 12.77 -12.00 6.16
CA ARG A 128 12.50 -13.33 5.54
C ARG A 128 11.07 -13.87 5.63
N ARG A 129 10.18 -13.31 6.43
CA ARG A 129 8.76 -13.64 6.39
C ARG A 129 8.14 -12.98 5.17
N SER A 130 7.99 -13.75 4.10
CA SER A 130 7.49 -13.26 2.81
C SER A 130 6.00 -12.90 2.93
N PRO A 131 5.61 -11.63 2.70
CA PRO A 131 4.20 -11.24 2.66
C PRO A 131 3.44 -11.85 1.48
N ARG A 132 4.15 -12.51 0.55
CA ARG A 132 3.57 -13.13 -0.64
C ARG A 132 2.60 -14.26 -0.30
N ALA A 133 2.76 -14.94 0.84
CA ALA A 133 1.80 -15.95 1.28
C ALA A 133 0.38 -15.36 1.43
N MET A 134 0.27 -14.08 1.81
CA MET A 134 -1.02 -13.41 1.92
C MET A 134 -1.65 -13.12 0.55
N LEU A 135 -0.86 -13.03 -0.52
CA LEU A 135 -1.37 -12.84 -1.87
C LEU A 135 -2.14 -14.08 -2.36
N ALA A 136 -1.89 -15.27 -1.80
CA ALA A 136 -2.71 -16.46 -2.06
C ALA A 136 -4.17 -16.28 -1.62
N LEU A 137 -4.47 -15.30 -0.75
CA LEU A 137 -5.83 -14.99 -0.32
C LEU A 137 -6.62 -14.20 -1.37
N ILE A 138 -5.96 -13.61 -2.37
CA ILE A 138 -6.59 -12.83 -3.43
C ILE A 138 -7.67 -13.63 -4.17
N PRO A 139 -7.43 -14.87 -4.62
CA PRO A 139 -8.49 -15.69 -5.21
C PRO A 139 -9.39 -16.37 -4.17
N VAL A 140 -8.85 -16.70 -2.99
CA VAL A 140 -9.57 -17.49 -1.97
C VAL A 140 -10.71 -16.69 -1.34
N VAL A 141 -10.48 -15.44 -0.95
CA VAL A 141 -11.50 -14.63 -0.26
C VAL A 141 -12.72 -14.38 -1.17
N PRO A 142 -12.58 -13.91 -2.43
CA PRO A 142 -13.72 -13.74 -3.33
C PRO A 142 -14.46 -15.05 -3.60
N LEU A 143 -13.73 -16.15 -3.78
CA LEU A 143 -14.34 -17.46 -3.95
C LEU A 143 -15.18 -17.85 -2.73
N LEU A 144 -14.64 -17.69 -1.52
CA LEU A 144 -15.37 -17.97 -0.28
C LEU A 144 -16.59 -17.06 -0.11
N LEU A 145 -16.49 -15.78 -0.46
CA LEU A 145 -17.63 -14.86 -0.46
C LEU A 145 -18.74 -15.37 -1.39
N VAL A 146 -18.40 -15.72 -2.62
CA VAL A 146 -19.37 -16.24 -3.60
C VAL A 146 -19.99 -17.56 -3.13
N LEU A 147 -19.18 -18.50 -2.63
CA LEU A 147 -19.66 -19.80 -2.15
C LEU A 147 -20.52 -19.70 -0.88
N SER A 148 -20.35 -18.64 -0.09
CA SER A 148 -21.15 -18.36 1.11
C SER A 148 -22.25 -17.32 0.88
N GLY A 149 -22.43 -16.87 -0.37
CA GLY A 149 -23.38 -15.85 -0.75
C GLY A 149 -24.80 -16.27 -0.41
N ASN A 150 -25.33 -15.69 0.66
CA ASN A 150 -26.70 -15.91 1.12
C ASN A 150 -27.51 -14.64 0.90
N GLY A 151 -28.65 -14.75 0.23
CA GLY A 151 -29.49 -13.59 -0.01
C GLY A 151 -30.45 -13.77 -1.18
N VAL A 152 -31.22 -12.72 -1.46
CA VAL A 152 -32.18 -12.73 -2.56
C VAL A 152 -31.42 -12.41 -3.85
N HIS A 153 -31.42 -13.34 -4.80
CA HIS A 153 -30.83 -13.13 -6.13
C HIS A 153 -31.75 -12.24 -6.98
N THR A 154 -31.75 -10.95 -6.69
CA THR A 154 -32.51 -9.94 -7.44
C THR A 154 -31.59 -9.21 -8.42
N ALA A 155 -32.16 -8.67 -9.50
CA ALA A 155 -31.42 -7.84 -10.44
C ALA A 155 -30.84 -6.62 -9.70
N THR A 156 -29.53 -6.65 -9.47
CA THR A 156 -28.85 -5.67 -8.64
C THR A 156 -28.83 -4.31 -9.34
N THR A 157 -29.46 -3.29 -8.75
CA THR A 157 -29.31 -1.91 -9.25
C THR A 157 -28.05 -1.28 -8.65
N MET A 158 -27.36 -0.42 -9.41
CA MET A 158 -26.16 0.28 -8.92
C MET A 158 -26.45 1.10 -7.65
N ARG A 159 -27.64 1.73 -7.58
CA ARG A 159 -28.07 2.53 -6.42
C ARG A 159 -28.18 1.70 -5.14
N SER A 160 -28.66 0.46 -5.23
CA SER A 160 -28.80 -0.42 -4.06
C SER A 160 -27.49 -1.08 -3.64
N ALA A 161 -26.52 -1.21 -4.55
CA ALA A 161 -25.25 -1.90 -4.26
C ALA A 161 -24.08 -0.98 -3.93
N LEU A 162 -24.12 0.29 -4.35
CA LEU A 162 -23.08 1.28 -4.04
C LEU A 162 -22.78 1.43 -2.53
N PRO A 163 -23.77 1.39 -1.61
CA PRO A 163 -23.49 1.47 -0.17
C PRO A 163 -22.58 0.34 0.35
N CYS A 164 -22.61 -0.85 -0.25
CA CYS A 164 -21.70 -1.95 0.11
C CYS A 164 -20.26 -1.58 -0.25
N ALA A 165 -20.01 -1.15 -1.49
CA ALA A 165 -18.68 -0.73 -1.91
C ALA A 165 -18.15 0.45 -1.08
N VAL A 166 -19.01 1.45 -0.82
CA VAL A 166 -18.67 2.60 0.03
C VAL A 166 -18.31 2.15 1.44
N THR A 167 -19.06 1.20 2.01
CA THR A 167 -18.76 0.67 3.34
C THR A 167 -17.38 -0.01 3.36
N VAL A 168 -17.06 -0.88 2.38
CA VAL A 168 -15.73 -1.50 2.27
C VAL A 168 -14.62 -0.45 2.30
N VAL A 169 -14.78 0.62 1.52
CA VAL A 169 -13.79 1.69 1.41
C VAL A 169 -13.68 2.48 2.71
N LEU A 170 -14.79 3.00 3.24
CA LEU A 170 -14.79 3.88 4.40
C LEU A 170 -14.26 3.20 5.66
N THR A 171 -14.59 1.93 5.88
CA THR A 171 -14.09 1.18 7.05
C THR A 171 -12.59 0.91 6.96
N ALA A 172 -12.04 0.83 5.74
CA ALA A 172 -10.62 0.61 5.51
C ALA A 172 -9.78 1.87 5.71
N VAL A 173 -10.34 3.08 5.54
CA VAL A 173 -9.58 4.34 5.53
C VAL A 173 -8.72 4.50 6.79
N LEU A 174 -9.34 4.42 7.97
CA LEU A 174 -8.62 4.66 9.22
C LEU A 174 -7.55 3.60 9.49
N PRO A 175 -7.85 2.27 9.44
CA PRO A 175 -6.82 1.26 9.63
C PRO A 175 -5.71 1.30 8.58
N LEU A 176 -6.05 1.58 7.31
CA LEU A 176 -5.07 1.71 6.24
C LEU A 176 -4.15 2.90 6.48
N ALA A 177 -4.68 4.07 6.84
CA ALA A 177 -3.88 5.25 7.13
C ALA A 177 -2.87 5.02 8.27
N VAL A 178 -3.33 4.43 9.38
CA VAL A 178 -2.47 4.08 10.52
C VAL A 178 -1.41 3.06 10.10
N GLY A 179 -1.79 2.04 9.33
CA GLY A 179 -0.84 1.05 8.84
C GLY A 179 0.20 1.61 7.89
N LEU A 180 -0.21 2.45 6.93
CA LEU A 180 0.72 3.12 6.02
C LEU A 180 1.69 4.02 6.79
N ALA A 181 1.22 4.71 7.83
CA ALA A 181 2.08 5.50 8.72
C ALA A 181 3.15 4.64 9.40
N LEU A 182 2.80 3.43 9.87
CA LEU A 182 3.80 2.50 10.43
C LEU A 182 4.76 1.95 9.36
N LEU A 183 4.28 1.68 8.15
CA LEU A 183 5.11 1.24 7.03
C LEU A 183 6.11 2.31 6.57
N ARG A 184 5.95 3.58 6.93
CA ARG A 184 6.95 4.64 6.64
C ARG A 184 8.28 4.39 7.34
N GLY A 185 8.25 3.73 8.50
CA GLY A 185 9.45 3.33 9.24
C GLY A 185 10.18 2.11 8.67
N MET A 186 9.78 1.61 7.50
CA MET A 186 10.38 0.45 6.83
C MET A 186 10.62 0.74 5.35
N ALA A 187 11.57 0.01 4.76
CA ALA A 187 11.80 0.04 3.32
C ALA A 187 10.51 -0.25 2.52
N LEU A 188 10.36 0.42 1.38
CA LEU A 188 9.21 0.24 0.51
C LEU A 188 9.16 -1.21 -0.02
N ASP A 189 8.13 -1.95 0.38
CA ASP A 189 7.81 -3.28 -0.15
C ASP A 189 6.34 -3.29 -0.60
N ALA A 190 6.12 -3.48 -1.91
CA ALA A 190 4.79 -3.48 -2.50
C ALA A 190 3.91 -4.63 -1.97
N ALA A 191 4.49 -5.80 -1.70
CA ALA A 191 3.75 -6.94 -1.20
C ALA A 191 3.36 -6.75 0.28
N ARG A 192 4.20 -6.12 1.11
CA ARG A 192 3.80 -5.72 2.48
C ARG A 192 2.68 -4.68 2.45
N THR A 193 2.78 -3.72 1.53
CA THR A 193 1.77 -2.67 1.36
C THR A 193 0.43 -3.27 0.94
N ALA A 194 0.44 -4.16 -0.05
CA ALA A 194 -0.76 -4.87 -0.50
C ALA A 194 -1.34 -5.76 0.61
N ALA A 195 -0.51 -6.50 1.34
CA ALA A 195 -0.92 -7.32 2.48
C ALA A 195 -1.64 -6.49 3.55
N LEU A 196 -1.06 -5.36 3.95
CA LEU A 196 -1.69 -4.42 4.89
C LEU A 196 -3.03 -3.90 4.36
N ALA A 197 -3.10 -3.53 3.09
CA ALA A 197 -4.31 -2.96 2.51
C ALA A 197 -5.44 -3.99 2.35
N LEU A 198 -5.11 -5.23 1.95
CA LEU A 198 -6.04 -6.35 1.96
C LEU A 198 -6.55 -6.63 3.39
N SER A 199 -5.66 -6.56 4.39
CA SER A 199 -6.02 -6.66 5.81
C SER A 199 -7.02 -5.58 6.22
N ALA A 200 -6.68 -4.31 5.96
CA ALA A 200 -7.50 -3.17 6.33
C ALA A 200 -8.87 -3.19 5.65
N ALA A 201 -8.93 -3.52 4.36
CA ALA A 201 -10.17 -3.62 3.61
C ALA A 201 -11.01 -4.86 3.99
N ALA A 202 -10.39 -5.91 4.52
CA ALA A 202 -11.12 -7.07 5.07
C ALA A 202 -11.99 -6.70 6.28
N THR A 203 -11.74 -5.59 6.97
CA THR A 203 -12.62 -5.09 8.04
C THR A 203 -14.02 -4.75 7.53
N GLY A 204 -14.10 -4.12 6.35
CA GLY A 204 -15.37 -3.77 5.71
C GLY A 204 -16.08 -5.00 5.14
N LEU A 205 -15.31 -5.91 4.53
CA LEU A 205 -15.84 -7.21 4.11
C LEU A 205 -16.43 -7.99 5.29
N PHE A 206 -15.74 -8.03 6.42
CA PHE A 206 -16.23 -8.69 7.62
C PHE A 206 -17.57 -8.10 8.06
N ALA A 207 -17.69 -6.77 8.16
CA ALA A 207 -18.93 -6.14 8.58
C ALA A 207 -20.09 -6.35 7.60
N LEU A 208 -19.82 -6.29 6.29
CA LEU A 208 -20.82 -6.47 5.24
C LEU A 208 -21.25 -7.92 5.08
N HIS A 209 -20.38 -8.89 5.32
CA HIS A 209 -20.70 -10.31 5.27
C HIS A 209 -21.89 -10.67 6.17
N TRP A 210 -22.01 -9.99 7.31
CA TRP A 210 -23.13 -10.17 8.24
C TRP A 210 -24.40 -9.39 7.87
N LYS A 211 -24.32 -8.45 6.92
CA LYS A 211 -25.39 -7.49 6.64
C LYS A 211 -25.96 -7.56 5.23
N CYS A 212 -25.17 -7.96 4.24
CA CYS A 212 -25.51 -7.85 2.83
C CYS A 212 -26.71 -8.76 2.50
N PRO A 213 -27.84 -8.21 2.02
CA PRO A 213 -29.02 -9.00 1.69
C PRO A 213 -28.95 -9.65 0.30
N ASP A 214 -27.97 -9.25 -0.52
CA ASP A 214 -27.75 -9.75 -1.88
C ASP A 214 -26.51 -10.66 -1.88
N GLY A 215 -26.75 -11.96 -2.03
CA GLY A 215 -25.73 -13.00 -2.11
C GLY A 215 -25.35 -13.36 -3.53
N SER A 216 -25.82 -12.63 -4.55
CA SER A 216 -25.47 -12.95 -5.95
C SER A 216 -23.97 -12.79 -6.21
N ALA A 217 -23.41 -13.69 -7.01
CA ALA A 217 -21.98 -13.68 -7.32
C ALA A 217 -21.56 -12.35 -7.99
N SER A 218 -22.38 -11.81 -8.88
CA SER A 218 -22.12 -10.51 -9.53
C SER A 218 -22.05 -9.37 -8.51
N HIS A 219 -22.97 -9.33 -7.53
CA HIS A 219 -22.95 -8.34 -6.47
C HIS A 219 -21.69 -8.45 -5.60
N LEU A 220 -21.40 -9.65 -5.12
CA LEU A 220 -20.26 -9.91 -4.23
C LEU A 220 -18.94 -9.60 -4.94
N MET A 221 -18.80 -9.98 -6.21
CA MET A 221 -17.60 -9.67 -6.98
C MET A 221 -17.45 -8.16 -7.23
N ALA A 222 -18.52 -7.47 -7.65
CA ALA A 222 -18.44 -6.07 -8.06
C ALA A 222 -18.38 -5.08 -6.89
N TYR A 223 -19.07 -5.35 -5.78
CA TYR A 223 -19.27 -4.39 -4.69
C TYR A 223 -18.63 -4.80 -3.36
N HIS A 224 -18.03 -6.00 -3.29
CA HIS A 224 -17.26 -6.45 -2.13
C HIS A 224 -15.82 -6.75 -2.53
N ALA A 225 -15.61 -7.76 -3.37
CA ALA A 225 -14.26 -8.21 -3.75
C ALA A 225 -13.50 -7.15 -4.56
N LEU A 226 -14.13 -6.52 -5.55
CA LEU A 226 -13.47 -5.53 -6.39
C LEU A 226 -13.00 -4.28 -5.60
N PRO A 227 -13.82 -3.62 -4.74
CA PRO A 227 -13.34 -2.55 -3.87
C PRO A 227 -12.20 -2.98 -2.95
N TRP A 228 -12.27 -4.20 -2.41
CA TRP A 228 -11.22 -4.78 -1.57
C TRP A 228 -9.88 -4.92 -2.33
N LEU A 229 -9.91 -5.45 -3.55
CA LEU A 229 -8.74 -5.57 -4.41
C LEU A 229 -8.23 -4.21 -4.89
N ALA A 230 -9.14 -3.30 -5.24
CA ALA A 230 -8.80 -1.95 -5.70
C ALA A 230 -8.04 -1.19 -4.61
N LEU A 231 -8.46 -1.27 -3.34
CA LEU A 231 -7.74 -0.67 -2.22
C LEU A 231 -6.32 -1.21 -2.07
N ALA A 232 -6.12 -2.51 -2.28
CA ALA A 232 -4.79 -3.12 -2.23
C ALA A 232 -3.86 -2.57 -3.32
N LEU A 233 -4.39 -2.39 -4.54
CA LEU A 233 -3.65 -1.80 -5.64
C LEU A 233 -3.36 -0.30 -5.42
N LEU A 234 -4.36 0.45 -4.95
CA LEU A 234 -4.25 1.89 -4.69
C LEU A 234 -3.34 2.23 -3.51
N ALA A 235 -3.20 1.34 -2.54
CA ALA A 235 -2.30 1.53 -1.41
C ALA A 235 -0.81 1.58 -1.83
N ILE A 236 -0.43 0.93 -2.93
CA ILE A 236 0.95 0.90 -3.42
C ILE A 236 1.45 2.30 -3.86
N PRO A 237 0.79 3.01 -4.80
CA PRO A 237 1.19 4.36 -5.15
C PRO A 237 1.04 5.32 -3.97
N LEU A 238 0.03 5.14 -3.11
CA LEU A 238 -0.12 5.94 -1.89
C LEU A 238 1.10 5.78 -0.96
N ARG A 239 1.56 4.54 -0.74
CA ARG A 239 2.77 4.27 0.04
C ARG A 239 4.02 4.85 -0.62
N ARG A 240 4.12 4.84 -1.96
CA ARG A 240 5.24 5.45 -2.70
C ARG A 240 5.30 6.96 -2.55
N ALA A 241 4.14 7.63 -2.41
CA ALA A 241 4.07 9.06 -2.19
C ALA A 241 4.46 9.47 -0.75
N LEU A 242 4.46 8.53 0.20
CA LEU A 242 4.85 8.79 1.59
C LEU A 242 6.38 8.68 1.78
N PRO A 243 7.00 9.59 2.55
CA PRO A 243 8.43 9.54 2.83
C PRO A 243 8.76 8.28 3.64
N THR A 244 9.89 7.66 3.29
CA THR A 244 10.43 6.50 4.00
C THR A 244 11.48 7.00 4.99
N GLU A 245 11.28 6.71 6.28
CA GLU A 245 12.09 7.21 7.39
C GLU A 245 13.28 6.29 7.70
N SER A 246 13.19 5.02 7.31
CA SER A 246 14.27 4.04 7.45
C SER A 246 14.39 3.21 6.19
N HIS A 247 15.61 3.16 5.63
CA HIS A 247 15.96 2.32 4.50
C HIS A 247 16.54 0.96 4.91
N VAL A 248 16.55 0.67 6.22
CA VAL A 248 17.05 -0.59 6.76
C VAL A 248 15.96 -1.67 6.56
N PRO A 249 16.30 -2.82 5.94
CA PRO A 249 15.34 -3.87 5.56
C PRO A 249 14.77 -4.69 6.73
#